data_AF-A0A943QS17-F1
#
_entry.id   AF-A0A943QS17-F1
#
_cell.length_a   1.000
_cell.length_b   1.000
_cell.length_c   1.000
_cell.angle_alpha   90.00
_cell.angle_beta   90.00
_cell.angle_gamma   90.00
#
_symmetry.space_group_name_H-M   'P 1'
#
loop_
_entity.id
_entity.type
_entity.pdbx_description
1 polymer ?
#
loop_
_entity_poly.entity_id
_entity_poly.type
_entity_poly.pdbx_seq_one_letter_code
_entity_poly.pdbx_strand_id
1 'polypeptide(L)'
;MGQLCKICGKILNRSQYNKDGTLKSCPRCSTENGEEHVYYSYPDDFGTTPKRASGNRPDGPQSHCESCRFEKDSYPRGILCSEVDK
;
A
#
# COMPACT_ATOMS: atom_id res chain seq x y z
N MET A 1 -2.62 -19.82 -1.70
CA MET A 1 -2.55 -19.11 -3.00
C MET A 1 -2.62 -17.61 -2.74
N GLY A 2 -1.77 -16.80 -3.37
CA GLY A 2 -1.90 -15.34 -3.28
C GLY A 2 -3.00 -14.84 -4.22
N GLN A 3 -3.90 -13.99 -3.74
CA GLN A 3 -4.93 -13.40 -4.59
C GLN A 3 -4.31 -12.37 -5.56
N LEU A 4 -4.87 -12.31 -6.76
CA LEU A 4 -4.45 -11.41 -7.84
C LEU A 4 -5.47 -10.28 -7.95
N CYS A 5 -4.98 -9.08 -8.23
CA CYS A 5 -5.84 -7.94 -8.49
C CYS A 5 -6.59 -8.13 -9.81
N LYS A 6 -7.91 -7.98 -9.79
CA LYS A 6 -8.77 -8.05 -10.98
C LYS A 6 -8.50 -6.94 -12.01
N ILE A 7 -7.92 -5.82 -11.58
CA ILE A 7 -7.64 -4.65 -12.43
C ILE A 7 -6.28 -4.75 -13.10
N CYS A 8 -5.19 -4.83 -12.32
CA CYS A 8 -3.83 -4.83 -12.88
C CYS A 8 -3.22 -6.23 -13.05
N GLY A 9 -3.91 -7.30 -12.61
CA GLY A 9 -3.42 -8.69 -12.70
C GLY A 9 -2.24 -9.01 -11.77
N LYS A 10 -1.85 -8.11 -10.87
CA LYS A 10 -0.70 -8.29 -9.97
C LYS A 10 -1.11 -8.89 -8.62
N ILE A 11 -0.18 -9.57 -7.95
CA ILE A 11 -0.41 -10.23 -6.64
C ILE A 11 -0.72 -9.19 -5.54
N LEU A 12 -1.85 -9.35 -4.86
CA LEU A 12 -2.35 -8.48 -3.79
C LEU A 12 -1.45 -8.48 -2.55
N ASN A 13 -0.79 -9.60 -2.26
CA ASN A 13 0.15 -9.74 -1.15
C ASN A 13 1.46 -8.94 -1.34
N ARG A 14 1.64 -8.23 -2.45
CA ARG A 14 2.84 -7.44 -2.73
C ARG A 14 2.49 -5.96 -2.84
N SER A 15 3.22 -5.11 -2.12
CA SER A 15 3.12 -3.66 -2.31
C SER A 15 3.48 -3.29 -3.75
N GLN A 16 2.65 -2.46 -4.35
CA GLN A 16 2.82 -1.88 -5.68
C GLN A 16 2.82 -0.36 -5.54
N TYR A 17 3.45 0.32 -6.48
CA TYR A 17 3.34 1.77 -6.61
C TYR A 17 2.49 2.08 -7.84
N ASN A 18 1.76 3.19 -7.80
CA ASN A 18 1.14 3.71 -9.02
C ASN A 18 2.20 4.20 -10.01
N LYS A 19 1.77 4.53 -11.23
CA LYS A 19 2.65 5.02 -12.31
C LYS A 19 3.42 6.28 -11.86
N ASP A 20 2.79 7.16 -11.09
CA ASP A 20 3.38 8.42 -10.62
C ASP A 20 4.30 8.27 -9.39
N GLY A 21 4.33 7.10 -8.74
CA GLY A 21 5.05 6.88 -7.48
C GLY A 21 4.48 7.65 -6.27
N THR A 22 3.35 8.34 -6.43
CA THR A 22 2.66 9.12 -5.39
C THR A 22 1.76 8.28 -4.51
N LEU A 23 1.36 7.09 -4.98
CA LEU A 23 0.51 6.17 -4.24
C LEU A 23 1.21 4.82 -4.11
N LYS A 24 1.00 4.18 -2.96
CA LYS A 24 1.54 2.86 -2.67
C LYS A 24 0.43 1.93 -2.20
N SER A 25 0.37 0.72 -2.72
CA SER A 25 -0.59 -0.29 -2.28
C SER A 25 -0.13 -0.98 -1.01
N CYS A 26 -1.05 -1.14 -0.06
CA CYS A 26 -0.80 -1.89 1.15
C CYS A 26 -1.10 -3.36 0.90
N PRO A 27 -0.12 -4.27 1.00
CA PRO A 27 -0.34 -5.69 0.71
C PRO A 27 -1.34 -6.34 1.68
N ARG A 28 -1.45 -5.82 2.92
CA ARG A 28 -2.40 -6.31 3.92
C ARG A 28 -3.83 -5.89 3.55
N CYS A 29 -4.08 -4.60 3.30
CA CYS A 29 -5.39 -4.12 2.83
C CYS A 29 -5.79 -4.75 1.49
N SER A 30 -4.87 -4.85 0.54
CA SER A 30 -5.10 -5.54 -0.74
C SER A 30 -5.48 -7.01 -0.53
N THR A 31 -4.79 -7.72 0.37
CA THR A 31 -5.11 -9.12 0.67
C THR A 31 -6.44 -9.26 1.41
N GLU A 32 -6.77 -8.34 2.31
CA GLU A 32 -8.04 -8.34 3.04
C GLU A 32 -9.23 -8.01 2.13
N ASN A 33 -9.04 -7.06 1.21
CA ASN A 33 -10.01 -6.75 0.16
C ASN A 33 -10.18 -7.94 -0.79
N GLY A 34 -9.10 -8.63 -1.13
CA GLY A 34 -9.08 -9.88 -1.89
C GLY A 34 -9.51 -9.79 -3.36
N GLU A 35 -9.92 -8.60 -3.82
CA GLU A 35 -10.34 -8.35 -5.20
C GLU A 35 -9.37 -7.43 -5.94
N GLU A 36 -8.95 -6.34 -5.30
CA GLU A 36 -8.17 -5.26 -5.93
C GLU A 36 -7.08 -4.70 -5.01
N HIS A 37 -6.03 -4.10 -5.60
CA HIS A 37 -5.02 -3.40 -4.81
C HIS A 37 -5.61 -2.16 -4.15
N VAL A 38 -5.33 -1.98 -2.86
CA VAL A 38 -5.74 -0.81 -2.10
C VAL A 38 -4.53 0.11 -1.94
N TYR A 39 -4.57 1.23 -2.65
CA TYR A 39 -3.54 2.27 -2.66
C TYR A 39 -3.81 3.34 -1.62
N TYR A 40 -2.74 3.86 -1.04
CA TYR A 40 -2.78 4.98 -0.12
C TYR A 40 -1.74 6.03 -0.50
N SER A 41 -1.94 7.25 -0.02
CA SER A 41 -1.07 8.38 -0.28
C SER A 41 0.34 8.10 0.24
N TYR A 42 1.32 8.05 -0.64
CA TYR A 42 2.71 7.88 -0.25
C TYR A 42 3.43 9.22 -0.39
N PRO A 43 4.18 9.70 0.62
CA PRO A 43 4.51 9.04 1.89
C PRO A 43 3.50 9.22 3.04
N ASP A 44 2.47 10.07 2.89
CA ASP A 44 1.60 10.55 3.99
C ASP A 44 0.94 9.43 4.82
N ASP A 45 0.21 8.52 4.16
CA ASP A 45 -0.50 7.40 4.81
C ASP A 45 0.39 6.22 5.22
N PHE A 46 1.61 6.13 4.67
CA PHE A 46 2.55 5.08 5.08
C PHE A 46 3.43 5.52 6.23
N GLY A 47 3.69 6.82 6.32
CA GLY A 47 4.68 7.41 7.20
C GLY A 47 6.10 7.01 6.81
N THR A 48 6.96 7.99 6.67
CA THR A 48 8.40 7.77 6.58
C THR A 48 8.97 8.03 7.96
N THR A 49 9.47 6.99 8.62
CA THR A 49 10.05 7.16 9.95
C THR A 49 11.56 7.32 9.80
N PRO A 50 12.15 8.45 10.23
CA PRO A 50 13.60 8.62 10.21
C PRO A 50 14.34 7.57 11.06
N LYS A 51 13.66 6.92 12.02
CA LYS A 51 14.19 5.78 12.81
C LYS A 51 14.41 4.48 12.01
N ARG A 52 13.88 4.36 10.79
CA ARG A 52 14.12 3.22 9.88
C ARG A 52 15.06 3.60 8.73
N ALA A 53 15.54 4.86 8.70
CA ALA A 53 16.59 5.29 7.79
C ALA A 53 17.83 4.44 8.05
N SER A 54 18.24 3.66 7.06
CA SER A 54 19.49 2.91 7.09
C SER A 54 20.29 3.30 5.85
N GLY A 55 21.61 3.14 5.85
CA GLY A 55 22.48 3.63 4.76
C GLY A 55 22.07 3.16 3.35
N ASN A 56 21.33 2.05 3.23
CA ASN A 56 20.82 1.51 1.97
C ASN A 56 19.35 1.90 1.65
N ARG A 57 18.63 2.51 2.61
CA ARG A 57 17.25 3.00 2.52
C ARG A 57 17.13 4.25 3.40
N PRO A 58 17.55 5.43 2.90
CA PRO A 58 17.65 6.65 3.71
C PRO A 58 16.31 7.11 4.31
N ASP A 59 15.19 6.56 3.82
CA ASP A 59 13.84 6.98 4.19
C ASP A 59 13.10 5.97 5.10
N GLY A 60 13.58 4.73 5.17
CA GLY A 60 13.01 3.69 6.03
C GLY A 60 11.51 3.38 5.83
N PRO A 61 10.99 3.35 4.59
CA PRO A 61 9.54 3.32 4.37
C PRO A 61 8.93 2.03 4.88
N GLN A 62 7.77 2.14 5.52
CA GLN A 62 7.04 0.98 6.03
C GLN A 62 6.40 0.19 4.89
N SER A 63 6.33 -1.13 5.08
CA SER A 63 5.69 -2.06 4.13
C SER A 63 4.17 -1.97 4.15
N HIS A 64 3.60 -1.46 5.24
CA HIS A 64 2.16 -1.38 5.50
C HIS A 64 1.75 0.08 5.78
N CYS A 65 0.51 0.44 5.45
CA CYS A 65 -0.06 1.75 5.75
C CYS A 65 -0.23 1.95 7.26
N GLU A 66 -0.43 3.20 7.66
CA GLU A 66 -0.60 3.60 9.06
C GLU A 66 -1.69 2.75 9.74
N SER A 67 -2.87 2.60 9.14
CA SER A 67 -3.94 1.81 9.76
C SER A 67 -3.61 0.34 9.97
N CYS A 68 -2.91 -0.30 9.02
CA CYS A 68 -2.43 -1.66 9.21
C CYS A 68 -1.32 -1.78 10.26
N ARG A 69 -0.60 -0.68 10.55
CA ARG A 69 0.43 -0.64 11.60
C ARG A 69 -0.16 -0.39 12.98
N PHE A 70 -1.18 0.43 13.06
CA PHE A 70 -1.84 0.78 14.33
C PHE A 70 -3.10 -0.05 14.59
N GLU A 71 -3.40 -1.04 13.74
CA GLU A 71 -4.59 -1.89 13.80
C GLU A 71 -5.86 -1.06 14.02
N LYS A 72 -5.95 0.09 13.34
CA LYS A 72 -7.14 0.92 13.38
C LYS A 72 -8.23 0.22 12.60
N ASP A 73 -9.34 -0.05 13.28
CA ASP A 73 -10.57 -0.67 12.76
C ASP A 73 -11.17 0.11 11.56
N SER A 74 -10.87 1.42 11.48
CA SER A 74 -11.10 2.22 10.28
C SER A 74 -9.89 2.23 9.37
N TYR A 75 -9.97 1.43 8.31
CA TYR A 75 -9.15 1.63 7.12
C TYR A 75 -9.46 3.02 6.55
N PRO A 76 -8.47 3.93 6.39
CA PRO A 76 -8.66 5.14 5.62
C PRO A 76 -9.18 4.74 4.25
N ARG A 77 -9.93 5.62 3.60
CA ARG A 77 -10.45 5.41 2.24
C ARG A 77 -9.28 5.21 1.28
N GLY A 78 -8.83 3.96 1.19
CA GLY A 78 -7.79 3.55 0.27
C GLY A 78 -8.35 3.62 -1.13
N ILE A 79 -7.56 4.20 -2.03
CA ILE A 79 -7.90 4.34 -3.43
C ILE A 79 -7.76 2.96 -4.07
N LEU A 80 -8.83 2.45 -4.68
CA LEU A 80 -8.78 1.14 -5.30
C LEU A 80 -7.97 1.17 -6.58
N CYS A 81 -7.40 0.02 -6.97
CA CYS A 81 -6.63 -0.09 -8.22
C CYS A 81 -7.44 0.36 -9.45
N SER A 82 -8.75 0.14 -9.41
CA SER A 82 -9.72 0.58 -10.42
C SER A 82 -9.85 2.11 -10.51
N GLU A 83 -9.57 2.82 -9.43
CA GLU A 83 -9.57 4.29 -9.40
C GLU A 83 -8.21 4.87 -9.79
N VAL A 84 -7.12 4.12 -9.56
CA VAL A 84 -5.75 4.55 -9.92
C VAL A 84 -5.47 4.39 -11.42
N ASP A 85 -5.92 3.31 -12.05
CA ASP A 85 -5.61 3.00 -13.46
C ASP A 85 -6.71 3.46 -14.45
N LYS A 86 -7.42 4.54 -14.12
CA LYS A 86 -8.51 5.09 -14.95
C LYS A 86 -8.05 6.05 -16.03
#